data_AF-A0A380GWM6-F1
#
_entry.id   AF-A0A380GWM6-F1
#
_cell.length_a   1.000
_cell.length_b   1.000
_cell.length_c   1.000
_cell.angle_alpha   90.00
_cell.angle_beta   90.00
_cell.angle_gamma   90.00
#
_symmetry.space_group_name_H-M   'P 1'
#
loop_
_entity.id
_entity.type
_entity.pdbx_description
1 polymer ?
#
loop_
_entity_poly.entity_id
_entity_poly.type
_entity_poly.pdbx_seq_one_letter_code
_entity_poly.pdbx_strand_id
1 'polypeptide(L)'
;MMQKVVLTAAITGAGDTIQKNENVPVTPQEIADSAIKCAQAGATVVHIHVRDPKRGGVSHDPELYAETVRLIRASDEDIIINITSG
;
A
#
# COMPACT_ATOMS: atom_id res chain seq x y z
N MET A 1 -9.81 -28.82 -12.05
CA MET A 1 -8.88 -27.67 -12.13
C MET A 1 -8.83 -27.00 -10.77
N MET A 2 -7.67 -26.45 -10.38
CA MET A 2 -7.52 -25.70 -9.13
C MET A 2 -8.14 -24.30 -9.30
N GLN A 3 -8.90 -23.82 -8.31
CA GLN A 3 -9.53 -22.50 -8.35
C GLN A 3 -8.45 -21.42 -8.20
N LYS A 4 -8.45 -20.42 -9.10
CA LYS A 4 -7.58 -19.24 -8.96
C LYS A 4 -8.10 -18.38 -7.82
N VAL A 5 -7.23 -18.08 -6.86
CA VAL A 5 -7.56 -17.27 -5.68
C VAL A 5 -7.04 -15.85 -5.91
N VAL A 6 -7.89 -14.86 -5.62
CA VAL A 6 -7.48 -13.45 -5.54
C VAL A 6 -6.95 -13.21 -4.12
N LEU A 7 -5.72 -12.71 -4.02
CA LEU A 7 -5.08 -12.35 -2.77
C LEU A 7 -4.91 -10.83 -2.69
N THR A 8 -5.49 -10.23 -1.66
CA THR A 8 -5.33 -8.80 -1.36
C THR A 8 -4.35 -8.61 -0.22
N ALA A 9 -3.32 -7.79 -0.43
CA ALA A 9 -2.39 -7.36 0.62
C ALA A 9 -2.82 -5.97 1.14
N ALA A 10 -3.23 -5.88 2.41
CA ALA A 10 -3.49 -4.60 3.08
C ALA A 10 -2.23 -4.18 3.85
N ILE A 11 -1.49 -3.22 3.29
CA ILE A 11 -0.06 -3.02 3.63
C ILE A 11 0.21 -1.99 4.74
N THR A 12 -0.75 -1.10 5.04
CA THR A 12 -0.57 -0.01 6.02
C THR A 12 -1.74 0.11 7.00
N GLY A 13 -2.95 0.35 6.48
CA GLY A 13 -4.16 0.57 7.28
C GLY A 13 -4.18 1.90 8.07
N ALA A 14 -5.33 2.20 8.70
CA ALA A 14 -5.53 3.40 9.53
C ALA A 14 -5.38 3.16 11.05
N GLY A 15 -5.08 1.92 11.47
CA GLY A 15 -4.92 1.58 12.88
C GLY A 15 -3.66 2.16 13.52
N ASP A 16 -3.61 2.14 14.84
CA ASP A 16 -2.38 2.45 15.60
C ASP A 16 -1.41 1.26 15.51
N THR A 17 -0.59 1.24 14.46
CA THR A 17 0.26 0.10 14.07
C THR A 17 1.75 0.42 14.00
N ILE A 18 2.15 1.68 13.75
CA ILE A 18 3.56 2.05 13.53
C ILE A 18 4.42 1.76 14.77
N GLN A 19 3.92 2.05 15.97
CA GLN A 19 4.66 1.75 17.20
C GLN A 19 4.73 0.25 17.53
N LYS A 20 3.94 -0.58 16.83
CA LYS A 20 3.87 -2.03 17.07
C LYS A 20 4.80 -2.82 16.13
N ASN A 21 5.15 -2.25 14.98
CA ASN A 21 6.06 -2.86 14.02
C ASN A 21 6.74 -1.78 13.18
N GLU A 22 8.07 -1.72 13.22
CA GLU A 22 8.90 -0.78 12.45
C GLU A 22 8.79 -0.95 10.93
N ASN A 23 8.30 -2.11 10.46
CA ASN A 23 8.13 -2.41 9.04
C ASN A 23 6.82 -1.88 8.45
N VAL A 24 5.97 -1.18 9.23
CA VAL A 24 4.75 -0.57 8.69
C VAL A 24 5.16 0.61 7.80
N PRO A 25 4.86 0.59 6.49
CA PRO A 25 5.27 1.65 5.58
C PRO A 25 4.45 2.93 5.82
N VAL A 26 5.12 4.08 5.81
CA VAL A 26 4.53 5.38 6.17
C VAL A 26 4.57 6.36 5.01
N THR A 27 5.73 6.52 4.37
CA THR A 27 5.90 7.46 3.26
C THR A 27 5.34 6.89 1.95
N PRO A 28 4.97 7.73 0.97
CA PRO A 28 4.54 7.25 -0.35
C PRO A 28 5.52 6.26 -1.01
N GLN A 29 6.83 6.50 -0.86
CA GLN A 29 7.86 5.59 -1.38
C GLN A 29 7.85 4.24 -0.66
N GLU A 30 7.81 4.22 0.68
CA GLU A 30 7.75 2.96 1.44
C GLU A 30 6.48 2.16 1.14
N ILE A 31 5.34 2.85 0.98
CA ILE A 31 4.06 2.22 0.65
C ILE A 31 4.12 1.62 -0.76
N ALA A 32 4.68 2.35 -1.72
CA ALA A 32 4.87 1.85 -3.08
C ALA A 32 5.83 0.65 -3.12
N ASP A 33 6.96 0.73 -2.43
CA ASP A 33 7.94 -0.37 -2.35
C ASP A 33 7.32 -1.63 -1.74
N SER A 34 6.47 -1.47 -0.71
CA SER A 34 5.75 -2.57 -0.08
C SER A 34 4.71 -3.18 -1.04
N ALA A 35 3.97 -2.35 -1.78
CA ALA A 35 3.03 -2.82 -2.80
C ALA A 35 3.72 -3.64 -3.90
N ILE A 36 4.87 -3.17 -4.39
CA ILE A 36 5.68 -3.85 -5.42
C ILE A 36 6.19 -5.19 -4.89
N LYS A 37 6.72 -5.23 -3.66
CA LYS A 37 7.15 -6.49 -3.01
C LYS A 37 5.98 -7.48 -2.86
N CYS A 38 4.79 -7.00 -2.52
CA CYS A 38 3.59 -7.84 -2.45
C CYS A 38 3.21 -8.40 -3.83
N ALA A 39 3.28 -7.59 -4.89
CA ALA A 39 3.02 -8.04 -6.25
C ALA A 39 3.99 -9.17 -6.66
N GLN A 40 5.29 -8.97 -6.43
CA GLN A 40 6.35 -9.95 -6.71
C GLN A 40 6.18 -11.25 -5.91
N ALA A 41 5.61 -11.17 -4.70
CA ALA A 41 5.29 -12.32 -3.87
C ALA A 41 4.00 -13.06 -4.29
N GLY A 42 3.23 -12.52 -5.25
CA GLY A 42 2.02 -13.14 -5.79
C GLY A 42 0.70 -12.53 -5.32
N ALA A 43 0.70 -11.36 -4.67
CA ALA A 43 -0.53 -10.62 -4.40
C ALA A 43 -1.11 -10.09 -5.72
N THR A 44 -2.42 -10.23 -5.89
CA THR A 44 -3.14 -9.75 -7.08
C THR A 44 -3.73 -8.35 -6.88
N VAL A 45 -3.92 -7.94 -5.62
CA VAL A 45 -4.47 -6.65 -5.24
C VAL A 45 -3.67 -6.10 -4.07
N VAL A 46 -3.40 -4.79 -4.08
CA VAL A 46 -2.92 -4.06 -2.90
C VAL A 46 -4.00 -3.11 -2.42
N HIS A 47 -4.29 -3.13 -1.12
CA HIS A 47 -5.17 -2.16 -0.45
C HIS A 47 -4.33 -1.13 0.28
N ILE A 48 -4.47 0.14 -0.09
CA ILE A 48 -3.62 1.23 0.41
C ILE A 48 -4.37 2.24 1.27
N HIS A 49 -3.69 2.69 2.30
CA HIS A 49 -3.96 3.91 3.06
C HIS A 49 -2.68 4.75 3.02
N VAL A 50 -2.79 6.07 2.97
CA VAL A 50 -1.64 6.97 3.16
C VAL A 50 -1.58 7.47 4.59
N ARG A 51 -0.38 7.92 4.99
CA ARG A 51 -0.09 8.44 6.32
C ARG A 51 0.65 9.76 6.23
N ASP A 52 0.62 10.54 7.30
CA ASP A 52 1.46 11.72 7.45
C ASP A 52 2.95 11.28 7.41
N PRO A 53 3.74 11.67 6.40
CA PRO A 53 5.12 11.21 6.27
C PRO A 53 6.06 11.65 7.40
N LYS A 54 5.68 12.68 8.17
CA LYS A 54 6.47 13.23 9.27
C LYS A 54 6.08 12.63 10.62
N ARG A 55 4.79 12.34 10.81
CA ARG A 55 4.23 11.92 12.12
C ARG A 55 3.74 10.48 12.14
N GLY A 56 3.54 9.85 11.00
CA GLY A 56 2.98 8.51 10.89
C GLY A 56 1.47 8.42 11.15
N GLY A 57 0.79 9.53 11.42
CA GLY A 57 -0.65 9.56 11.64
C GLY A 57 -1.45 9.18 10.39
N VAL A 58 -2.74 8.91 10.55
CA VAL A 58 -3.66 8.73 9.42
C VAL A 58 -3.67 10.00 8.57
N SER A 59 -3.68 9.83 7.25
CA SER A 59 -3.84 10.94 6.30
C SER A 59 -4.87 10.57 5.22
N HIS A 60 -5.61 11.60 4.78
CA HIS A 60 -6.55 11.53 3.67
C HIS A 60 -6.15 12.48 2.53
N ASP A 61 -4.90 12.95 2.54
CA ASP A 61 -4.38 13.88 1.53
C ASP A 61 -4.36 13.22 0.13
N PRO A 62 -5.13 13.72 -0.84
CA PRO A 62 -5.16 13.19 -2.20
C PRO A 62 -3.79 13.20 -2.90
N GLU A 63 -2.92 14.15 -2.56
CA GLU A 63 -1.60 14.26 -3.19
C GLU A 63 -0.69 13.11 -2.76
N LEU A 64 -0.78 12.66 -1.50
CA LEU A 64 -0.04 11.49 -1.03
C LEU A 64 -0.54 10.21 -1.72
N TYR A 65 -1.86 10.09 -1.96
CA TYR A 65 -2.41 8.98 -2.73
C TYR A 65 -1.93 9.03 -4.18
N ALA A 66 -1.99 10.20 -4.82
CA ALA A 66 -1.55 10.39 -6.19
C ALA A 66 -0.07 10.04 -6.36
N GLU A 67 0.78 10.49 -5.44
CA GLU A 67 2.21 10.16 -5.42
C GLU A 67 2.44 8.66 -5.27
N THR A 68 1.80 8.02 -4.28
CA THR A 68 1.92 6.57 -4.05
C THR A 68 1.51 5.77 -5.27
N VAL A 69 0.36 6.09 -5.87
CA VAL A 69 -0.16 5.42 -7.09
C VAL A 69 0.79 5.62 -8.27
N ARG A 70 1.33 6.84 -8.44
CA ARG A 70 2.30 7.14 -9.51
C ARG A 70 3.57 6.28 -9.35
N LEU A 71 4.08 6.14 -8.12
CA LEU A 71 5.26 5.33 -7.84
C LEU A 71 5.01 3.83 -8.09
N ILE A 72 3.87 3.28 -7.65
CA ILE A 72 3.51 1.89 -7.93
C ILE A 72 3.42 1.65 -9.45
N ARG A 73 2.73 2.53 -10.17
CA ARG A 73 2.54 2.43 -11.64
C ARG A 73 3.81 2.70 -12.45
N ALA A 74 4.85 3.28 -11.85
CA ALA A 74 6.14 3.46 -12.49
C ALA A 74 7.01 2.19 -12.41
N SER A 75 6.60 1.18 -11.64
CA SER A 75 7.25 -0.14 -11.61
C SER A 75 6.79 -1.02 -12.78
N ASP A 76 7.49 -2.13 -12.98
CA ASP A 76 7.15 -3.13 -14.01
C ASP A 76 6.09 -4.16 -13.53
N GLU A 77 5.47 -3.93 -12.35
CA GLU A 77 4.47 -4.85 -11.77
C GLU A 77 3.03 -4.45 -12.11
N ASP A 78 2.21 -5.41 -12.53
CA ASP A 78 0.78 -5.23 -12.79
C ASP A 78 -0.05 -5.72 -11.60
N ILE A 79 -0.24 -4.85 -10.61
CA ILE A 79 -1.08 -5.09 -9.42
C ILE A 79 -2.30 -4.17 -9.40
N ILE A 80 -3.47 -4.73 -9.05
CA ILE A 80 -4.68 -3.92 -8.86
C ILE A 80 -4.53 -3.07 -7.61
N ILE A 81 -4.76 -1.76 -7.73
CA ILE A 81 -4.70 -0.82 -6.61
C ILE A 81 -6.12 -0.55 -6.11
N ASN A 82 -6.39 -0.94 -4.87
CA ASN A 82 -7.60 -0.60 -4.13
C ASN A 82 -7.30 0.55 -3.16
N ILE A 83 -7.87 1.72 -3.42
CA ILE A 83 -7.73 2.90 -2.56
C ILE A 83 -8.87 2.91 -1.55
N THR A 84 -8.52 3.03 -0.27
CA THR A 84 -9.49 3.14 0.81
C THR A 84 -10.40 4.36 0.67
N SER A 85 -11.61 4.25 1.21
CA SER A 85 -12.57 5.36 1.35
C SER A 85 -13.12 5.45 2.79
N GLY A 86 -12.38 4.92 3.77
CA GLY A 86 -12.74 4.92 5.19
C GLY A 86 -11.78 5.68 6.08
#